data_AF-A0AAJ1SPA0-F1
#
_entry.id   AF-A0AAJ1SPA0-F1
#
_cell.length_a   1.000
_cell.length_b   1.000
_cell.length_c   1.000
_cell.angle_alpha   90.00
_cell.angle_beta   90.00
_cell.angle_gamma   90.00
#
_symmetry.space_group_name_H-M   'P 1'
#
loop_
_entity.id
_entity.type
_entity.pdbx_description
1 polymer ?
#
loop_
_entity_poly.entity_id
_entity_poly.type
_entity_poly.pdbx_seq_one_letter_code
_entity_poly.pdbx_strand_id
1 'polypeptide(L)' 'MRILLWKQILFGCFLSLKGEEQPMQVIAILNHNAIIAKSEEGEWVLIKKGIGFGRKIGDPINERDVESVYQKI' A
#
# COMPACT_ATOMS: atom_id res chain seq x y z
N MET A 1 -41.68 -16.42 -1.80
CA MET A 1 -40.32 -16.74 -2.27
C MET A 1 -39.75 -15.54 -3.04
N ARG A 2 -39.36 -14.45 -2.36
CA ARG A 2 -38.90 -13.21 -3.04
C ARG A 2 -38.13 -12.23 -2.13
N ILE A 3 -37.16 -12.70 -1.35
CA ILE A 3 -36.40 -11.83 -0.41
C ILE A 3 -34.87 -12.07 -0.45
N LEU A 4 -34.37 -13.01 -1.24
CA LEU A 4 -32.96 -13.45 -1.17
C LEU A 4 -32.04 -12.93 -2.28
N LEU A 5 -32.42 -11.88 -3.03
CA LEU A 5 -31.62 -11.40 -4.18
C LEU A 5 -30.99 -10.01 -4.03
N TRP A 6 -31.14 -9.35 -2.88
CA TRP A 6 -30.68 -7.97 -2.69
C TRP A 6 -29.45 -7.82 -1.79
N LYS A 7 -28.91 -8.93 -1.26
CA LYS A 7 -27.73 -8.90 -0.38
C LYS A 7 -26.39 -8.96 -1.14
N GLN A 8 -26.40 -9.25 -2.44
CA GLN A 8 -25.17 -9.46 -3.21
C GLN A 8 -24.69 -8.19 -3.94
N ILE A 9 -25.60 -7.29 -4.31
CA ILE A 9 -25.27 -6.13 -5.16
C ILE A 9 -24.59 -5.00 -4.35
N LEU A 10 -24.93 -4.84 -3.07
CA LEU A 10 -24.28 -3.85 -2.20
C LEU A 10 -22.84 -4.22 -1.81
N PHE A 11 -22.46 -5.50 -1.90
CA PHE A 11 -21.09 -5.94 -1.60
C PHE A 11 -20.11 -5.64 -2.76
N GLY A 12 -20.59 -5.57 -4.00
CA GLY A 12 -19.75 -5.32 -5.17
C GLY A 12 -19.33 -3.85 -5.34
N CYS A 13 -20.16 -2.91 -4.89
CA CYS A 13 -19.91 -1.47 -5.09
C CYS A 13 -18.86 -0.89 -4.11
N PHE A 14 -18.62 -1.56 -2.97
CA PHE A 14 -17.64 -1.10 -1.98
C PHE A 14 -16.17 -1.30 -2.41
N LEU A 15 -15.91 -2.14 -3.42
CA LEU A 15 -14.54 -2.38 -3.92
C LEU A 15 -14.01 -1.30 -4.87
N SER A 16 -14.82 -0.30 -5.22
CA SER A 16 -14.51 0.69 -6.25
C SER A 16 -14.23 2.09 -5.72
N LEU A 17 -13.70 2.20 -4.50
CA LEU A 17 -12.93 3.37 -4.06
C LEU A 17 -11.44 3.04 -4.17
N LYS A 18 -11.01 2.59 -5.36
CA LYS A 18 -9.59 2.55 -5.70
C LYS A 18 -9.15 4.01 -5.86
N GLY A 19 -8.69 4.62 -4.77
CA GLY A 19 -7.92 5.85 -4.85
C GLY A 19 -6.81 5.67 -5.87
N GLU A 20 -6.57 6.68 -6.69
CA GLU A 20 -5.41 6.70 -7.57
C GLU A 20 -4.17 6.64 -6.68
N GLU A 21 -3.48 5.50 -6.72
CA GLU A 21 -2.25 5.34 -5.95
C GLU A 21 -1.11 5.99 -6.71
N GLN A 22 -0.45 6.92 -6.04
CA GLN A 22 0.80 7.44 -6.56
C GLN A 22 1.85 6.31 -6.52
N PRO A 23 2.59 6.07 -7.61
CA PRO A 23 3.56 4.98 -7.66
C PRO A 23 4.76 5.29 -6.76
N MET A 24 4.80 4.70 -5.57
CA MET A 24 5.98 4.71 -4.72
C MET A 24 7.00 3.67 -5.16
N GLN A 25 8.29 4.01 -5.11
CA GLN A 25 9.39 3.09 -5.46
C GLN A 25 10.38 2.94 -4.32
N VAL A 26 10.86 1.72 -4.06
CA VAL A 26 11.90 1.49 -3.07
C VAL A 26 13.20 2.18 -3.49
N ILE A 27 13.72 3.08 -2.65
CA ILE A 27 15.04 3.69 -2.86
C ILE A 27 16.11 3.10 -1.93
N ALA A 28 15.71 2.54 -0.79
CA ALA A 28 16.61 1.83 0.12
C ALA A 28 15.87 0.76 0.94
N ILE A 29 16.59 -0.28 1.32
CA ILE A 29 16.09 -1.33 2.23
C ILE A 29 16.89 -1.23 3.52
N LEU A 30 16.21 -0.92 4.63
CA LEU A 30 16.86 -0.76 5.93
C LEU A 30 17.02 -2.12 6.61
N ASN A 31 15.95 -2.93 6.61
CA ASN A 31 15.94 -4.31 7.09
C ASN A 31 14.70 -5.04 6.54
N HIS A 32 14.40 -6.25 7.04
CA HIS A 32 13.23 -7.03 6.63
C HIS A 32 11.88 -6.35 6.88
N ASN A 33 11.81 -5.39 7.81
CA ASN A 33 10.57 -4.76 8.28
C ASN A 33 10.52 -3.26 8.01
N ALA A 34 11.55 -2.68 7.39
CA ALA A 34 11.63 -1.25 7.12
C ALA A 34 12.35 -0.97 5.79
N ILE A 35 11.77 -0.05 5.01
CA ILE A 35 12.31 0.41 3.73
C ILE A 35 12.16 1.93 3.63
N ILE A 36 12.88 2.53 2.69
CA ILE A 36 12.69 3.92 2.27
C ILE A 36 12.11 3.90 0.86
N ALA A 37 11.04 4.67 0.65
CA ALA A 37 10.35 4.80 -0.63
C ALA A 37 10.31 6.25 -1.13
N LYS A 38 10.52 6.37 -2.44
CA LYS A 38 10.35 7.50 -3.34
C LYS A 38 8.90 7.78 -3.74
N SER A 39 8.30 8.92 -3.45
CA SER A 39 7.09 9.42 -4.14
C SER A 39 7.35 10.79 -4.80
N GLU A 40 6.37 11.35 -5.53
CA GLU A 40 6.44 12.75 -5.98
C GLU A 40 6.47 13.74 -4.80
N GLU A 41 5.83 13.40 -3.69
CA GLU A 41 5.71 14.23 -2.49
C GLU A 41 6.95 14.20 -1.58
N GLY A 42 7.88 13.27 -1.83
CA GLY A 42 9.14 13.17 -1.09
C GLY A 42 9.55 11.75 -0.71
N GLU A 43 10.42 11.66 0.30
CA GLU A 43 10.96 10.41 0.84
C GLU A 43 10.19 9.96 2.08
N TRP A 44 9.86 8.67 2.09
CA TRP A 44 9.05 8.05 3.11
C TRP A 44 9.77 6.85 3.71
N VAL A 45 9.72 6.71 5.03
CA VAL A 45 10.13 5.49 5.72
C VAL A 45 8.89 4.66 5.97
N LEU A 46 8.83 3.48 5.35
CA LEU A 46 7.70 2.57 5.44
C LEU A 46 8.07 1.41 6.35
N ILE A 47 7.26 1.18 7.38
CA ILE A 47 7.44 0.12 8.36
C ILE A 47 6.26 -0.84 8.29
N LYS A 48 6.56 -2.11 8.04
CA LYS A 48 5.62 -3.23 8.09
C LYS A 48 6.42 -4.52 8.21
N LYS A 49 5.93 -5.47 9.00
CA LYS A 49 6.54 -6.81 9.10
C LYS A 49 6.72 -7.44 7.72
N GLY A 50 7.96 -7.76 7.35
CA GLY A 50 8.31 -8.41 6.09
C GLY A 50 8.32 -7.52 4.85
N ILE A 51 8.16 -6.19 4.98
CA ILE A 51 8.11 -5.28 3.81
C ILE A 51 9.40 -5.24 3.00
N GLY A 52 10.56 -5.44 3.65
CA GLY A 52 11.86 -5.49 2.99
C GLY A 52 12.28 -6.90 2.57
N PHE A 53 11.49 -7.93 2.88
CA PHE A 53 11.85 -9.31 2.53
C PHE A 53 11.68 -9.55 1.02
N GLY A 54 12.77 -9.95 0.35
CA GLY A 54 12.77 -10.27 -1.09
C GLY A 54 12.56 -9.08 -2.02
N ARG A 55 12.58 -7.85 -1.49
CA ARG A 55 12.50 -6.62 -2.28
C ARG A 55 13.87 -6.16 -2.75
N LYS A 56 13.86 -5.31 -3.77
CA LYS A 56 15.05 -4.61 -4.30
C LYS A 56 14.73 -3.14 -4.57
N ILE A 57 15.79 -2.36 -4.74
CA ILE A 57 15.70 -0.96 -5.15
C ILE A 57 14.99 -0.88 -6.52
N GLY A 58 14.05 0.06 -6.65
CA GLY A 58 13.22 0.25 -7.83
C GLY A 58 11.92 -0.56 -7.84
N ASP A 59 11.72 -1.47 -6.88
CA ASP A 59 10.44 -2.19 -6.79
C ASP A 59 9.30 -1.21 -6.44
N PRO A 60 8.11 -1.38 -7.05
CA PRO A 60 6.94 -0.60 -6.68
C PRO A 60 6.42 -1.01 -5.29
N ILE A 61 5.97 -0.02 -4.53
CA ILE A 61 5.35 -0.17 -3.22
C ILE A 61 3.94 0.40 -3.26
N ASN A 62 3.01 -0.31 -2.62
CA ASN A 62 1.65 0.13 -2.37
C ASN A 62 1.53 0.54 -0.89
N GLU A 63 1.12 1.77 -0.63
CA GLU A 63 0.98 2.33 0.72
C GLU A 63 -0.16 1.71 1.53
N ARG A 64 -1.19 1.14 0.89
CA ARG A 64 -2.39 0.60 1.56
C ARG A 64 -2.09 -0.55 2.52
N ASP A 65 -0.91 -1.12 2.37
CA ASP A 65 -0.45 -2.28 3.10
C ASP A 65 0.47 -1.92 4.27
N VAL A 66 0.80 -0.65 4.49
CA VAL A 66 1.84 -0.23 5.44
C VAL A 66 1.25 0.02 6.83
N GLU A 67 1.93 -0.48 7.87
CA GLU A 67 1.48 -0.38 9.27
C GLU A 67 1.82 1.00 9.87
N SER A 68 2.92 1.61 9.43
CA SER A 68 3.28 2.98 9.81
C SER A 68 4.12 3.65 8.72
N VAL A 69 3.78 4.91 8.42
CA VAL A 69 4.42 5.74 7.39
C VAL A 69 5.01 6.98 8.06
N TYR A 70 6.31 7.23 7.88
CA TYR A 70 6.97 8.43 8.38
C TYR A 70 7.51 9.25 7.21
N GLN A 71 7.10 10.51 7.10
CA GLN A 71 7.70 11.44 6.15
C GLN A 71 9.00 11.97 6.74
N LYS A 72 10.08 11.93 5.94
CA LYS A 72 11.32 12.60 6.31
C LYS A 72 11.15 14.09 5.99
N ILE A 73 10.98 14.91 7.03
CA ILE A 73 10.89 16.38 6.95
C ILE A 73 12.30 16.97 6.75
#